data_AF-A0A8B0SLL5-F1
#
_entry.id   AF-A0A8B0SLL5-F1
#
_cell.length_a   1.000
_cell.length_b   1.000
_cell.length_c   1.000
_cell.angle_alpha   90.00
_cell.angle_beta   90.00
_cell.angle_gamma   90.00
#
_symmetry.space_group_name_H-M   'P 1'
#
loop_
_entity.id
_entity.type
_entity.pdbx_description
1 polymer ?
#
loop_
_entity_poly.entity_id
_entity_poly.type
_entity_poly.pdbx_seq_one_letter_code
_entity_poly.pdbx_strand_id
1 'polypeptide(L)'
;MKFEHLAGKRALGIAYSKDYADWAESLLHEDIESENVAILASIGLERNPDSEEIEVYFKKSLTDLNLVLPSEVISLAFYRQSSFVIKLY
;
A
#
# COMPACT_ATOMS: atom_id res chain seq x y z
N MET A 1 -3.28 -4.45 -5.45
CA MET A 1 -3.99 -3.30 -4.86
C MET A 1 -3.48 -1.98 -5.44
N LYS A 2 -4.34 -0.95 -5.60
CA LYS A 2 -3.91 0.40 -5.99
C LYS A 2 -3.39 1.21 -4.79
N PHE A 3 -2.49 2.16 -5.04
CA PHE A 3 -1.89 3.00 -3.99
C PHE A 3 -2.94 3.78 -3.18
N GLU A 4 -3.95 4.35 -3.82
CA GLU A 4 -4.99 5.14 -3.16
C GLU A 4 -5.82 4.31 -2.19
N HIS A 5 -6.00 3.01 -2.48
CA HIS A 5 -6.70 2.10 -1.60
C HIS A 5 -5.90 1.83 -0.33
N LEU A 6 -4.59 1.56 -0.46
CA LEU A 6 -3.68 1.40 0.67
C LEU A 6 -3.61 2.68 1.51
N ALA A 7 -3.45 3.85 0.88
CA ALA A 7 -3.44 5.14 1.57
C ALA A 7 -4.74 5.37 2.36
N GLY A 8 -5.88 5.00 1.79
CA GLY A 8 -7.17 5.00 2.46
C GLY A 8 -7.24 4.11 3.69
N LYS A 9 -6.83 2.84 3.58
CA LYS A 9 -6.78 1.90 4.71
C LYS A 9 -5.85 2.39 5.82
N ARG A 10 -4.70 2.99 5.44
CA ARG A 10 -3.76 3.63 6.38
C ARG A 10 -4.42 4.77 7.14
N ALA A 11 -5.08 5.69 6.45
CA ALA A 11 -5.78 6.81 7.06
C ALA A 11 -6.89 6.36 8.02
N LEU A 12 -7.56 5.24 7.73
CA LEU A 12 -8.57 4.64 8.61
C LEU A 12 -7.99 3.86 9.80
N GLY A 13 -6.67 3.64 9.86
CA GLY A 13 -6.05 2.81 10.89
C GLY A 13 -6.35 1.31 10.77
N ILE A 14 -6.77 0.85 9.58
CA ILE A 14 -7.15 -0.56 9.32
C ILE A 14 -6.23 -1.26 8.30
N ALA A 15 -5.09 -0.64 7.98
CA ALA A 15 -4.09 -1.26 7.11
C ALA A 15 -3.33 -2.35 7.88
N TYR A 16 -3.32 -3.55 7.34
CA TYR A 16 -2.55 -4.69 7.83
C TYR A 16 -1.31 -4.89 6.97
N SER A 17 -0.34 -5.66 7.47
CA SER A 17 0.89 -6.02 6.75
C SER A 17 0.63 -6.51 5.33
N LYS A 18 -0.40 -7.34 5.15
CA LYS A 18 -0.81 -7.85 3.85
C LYS A 18 -1.18 -6.76 2.85
N ASP A 19 -1.76 -5.64 3.29
CA ASP A 19 -2.17 -4.57 2.38
C ASP A 19 -0.97 -3.89 1.71
N TYR A 20 0.16 -3.80 2.41
CA TYR A 20 1.42 -3.28 1.87
C TYR A 20 2.03 -4.23 0.86
N ALA A 21 2.04 -5.53 1.19
CA ALA A 21 2.51 -6.57 0.28
C ALA A 21 1.63 -6.64 -0.98
N ASP A 22 0.30 -6.65 -0.84
CA ASP A 22 -0.65 -6.67 -1.97
C ASP A 22 -0.52 -5.43 -2.88
N TRP A 23 -0.10 -4.29 -2.32
CA TRP A 23 0.25 -3.10 -3.11
C TRP A 23 1.58 -3.26 -3.82
N ALA A 24 2.62 -3.70 -3.12
CA ALA A 24 3.95 -3.94 -3.69
C ALA A 24 3.93 -5.00 -4.81
N GLU A 25 3.23 -6.12 -4.62
CA GLU A 25 3.02 -7.14 -5.65
C GLU A 25 2.36 -6.57 -6.90
N SER A 26 1.41 -5.64 -6.76
CA SER A 26 0.78 -5.01 -7.92
C SER A 26 1.71 -4.11 -8.69
N LEU A 27 2.66 -3.46 -8.03
CA LEU A 27 3.71 -2.71 -8.71
C LEU A 27 4.66 -3.65 -9.46
N LEU A 28 5.02 -4.79 -8.88
CA LEU A 28 5.82 -5.81 -9.58
C LEU A 28 5.10 -6.36 -10.82
N HIS A 29 3.78 -6.54 -10.75
CA HIS A 29 2.96 -6.92 -11.91
C HIS A 29 2.89 -5.84 -13.00
N GLU A 30 3.17 -4.58 -12.65
CA GLU A 30 3.26 -3.45 -13.57
C GLU A 30 4.71 -3.22 -14.08
N ASP A 31 5.60 -4.21 -13.88
CA ASP A 31 7.02 -4.17 -14.26
C ASP A 31 7.80 -2.99 -13.64
N ILE A 32 7.39 -2.54 -12.45
CA ILE A 32 8.09 -1.51 -11.68
C ILE A 32 9.34 -2.14 -11.03
N GLU A 33 10.52 -1.76 -11.52
CA GLU A 33 11.79 -2.19 -10.96
C GLU A 33 12.21 -1.32 -9.76
N SER A 34 11.90 -1.78 -8.55
CA SER A 34 12.43 -1.24 -7.29
C SER A 34 12.77 -2.37 -6.33
N GLU A 35 13.99 -2.36 -5.80
CA GLU A 35 14.43 -3.33 -4.79
C GLU A 35 13.57 -3.23 -3.52
N ASN A 36 13.24 -2.01 -3.09
CA ASN A 36 12.42 -1.80 -1.90
C ASN A 36 10.99 -2.32 -2.09
N VAL A 37 10.44 -2.19 -3.30
CA VAL A 37 9.14 -2.79 -3.66
C VAL A 37 9.22 -4.32 -3.62
N ALA A 38 10.28 -4.91 -4.18
CA ALA A 38 10.45 -6.36 -4.15
C ALA A 38 10.58 -6.91 -2.71
N ILE A 39 11.34 -6.23 -1.85
CA ILE A 39 11.45 -6.58 -0.43
C ILE A 39 10.08 -6.46 0.25
N LEU A 40 9.37 -5.34 0.05
CA LEU A 40 8.05 -5.12 0.65
C LEU A 40 7.03 -6.19 0.24
N ALA A 41 7.05 -6.63 -1.03
CA ALA A 41 6.23 -7.73 -1.49
C ALA A 41 6.59 -9.04 -0.77
N SER A 42 7.88 -9.33 -0.59
CA SER A 42 8.33 -10.56 0.06
C SER A 42 7.93 -10.68 1.54
N ILE A 43 7.80 -9.56 2.26
CA ILE A 43 7.34 -9.52 3.66
C ILE A 43 5.93 -10.11 3.80
N GLY A 44 5.10 -10.03 2.74
CA GLY A 44 3.77 -10.65 2.71
C GLY A 44 3.77 -12.18 2.85
N LEU A 45 4.90 -12.83 2.62
CA LEU A 45 5.08 -14.28 2.76
C LEU A 45 5.45 -14.70 4.19
N GLU A 46 5.80 -13.74 5.05
CA GLU A 46 6.18 -14.02 6.43
C GLU A 46 4.98 -14.35 7.29
N ARG A 47 5.16 -15.28 8.24
CA ARG A 47 4.10 -15.68 9.16
C ARG A 47 3.76 -14.59 10.18
N ASN A 48 4.76 -13.79 10.60
CA ASN A 48 4.60 -12.71 11.56
C ASN A 48 5.50 -11.53 11.16
N PRO A 49 5.09 -10.77 10.14
CA PRO A 49 5.92 -9.69 9.60
C PRO A 49 6.05 -8.53 10.58
N ASP A 50 7.25 -7.97 10.68
CA ASP A 50 7.54 -6.84 11.55
C ASP A 50 6.93 -5.54 11.02
N SER A 51 6.08 -4.91 11.83
CA SER A 51 5.43 -3.64 11.48
C SER A 51 6.40 -2.48 11.26
N GLU A 52 7.54 -2.47 11.97
CA GLU A 52 8.56 -1.44 11.79
C GLU A 52 9.27 -1.61 10.45
N GLU A 53 9.62 -2.85 10.11
CA GLU A 53 10.23 -3.20 8.82
C GLU A 53 9.32 -2.86 7.64
N ILE A 54 8.03 -3.18 7.76
CA ILE A 54 7.01 -2.79 6.77
C ILE A 54 7.00 -1.28 6.57
N GLU A 55 6.95 -0.49 7.63
CA GLU A 55 6.90 0.98 7.52
C GLU A 55 8.18 1.55 6.89
N VAL A 56 9.35 0.94 7.20
CA VAL A 56 10.63 1.32 6.60
C VAL A 56 10.62 1.07 5.09
N TYR A 57 10.30 -0.14 4.65
CA TYR A 57 10.32 -0.46 3.21
C TYR A 57 9.18 0.21 2.44
N PHE A 58 8.04 0.45 3.08
CA PHE A 58 6.98 1.29 2.52
C PHE A 58 7.49 2.69 2.21
N LYS A 59 8.12 3.39 3.16
CA LYS A 59 8.67 4.75 2.94
C LYS A 59 9.77 4.78 1.89
N LYS A 60 10.65 3.78 1.88
CA LYS A 60 11.69 3.66 0.84
C LYS A 60 11.06 3.45 -0.54
N SER A 61 10.04 2.59 -0.64
CA SER A 61 9.29 2.39 -1.89
C SER A 61 8.62 3.67 -2.37
N LEU A 62 8.02 4.47 -1.48
CA LEU A 62 7.48 5.78 -1.86
C LEU A 62 8.57 6.70 -2.44
N THR A 63 9.76 6.68 -1.84
CA THR A 63 10.90 7.46 -2.31
C THR A 63 11.35 7.02 -3.70
N ASP A 64 11.54 5.71 -3.91
CA ASP A 64 11.95 5.14 -5.19
C ASP A 64 10.97 5.49 -6.33
N LEU A 65 9.68 5.46 -6.02
CA LEU A 65 8.59 5.71 -6.97
C LEU A 65 8.25 7.20 -7.13
N ASN A 66 8.96 8.07 -6.40
CA ASN A 66 8.65 9.50 -6.31
C ASN A 66 7.17 9.78 -5.95
N LEU A 67 6.61 8.94 -5.08
CA LEU A 67 5.26 9.04 -4.56
C LEU A 67 5.25 9.79 -3.24
N VAL A 68 4.20 10.59 -3.05
CA VAL A 68 3.96 11.30 -1.79
C VAL A 68 2.70 10.74 -1.17
N LEU A 69 2.77 10.38 0.11
CA LEU A 69 1.59 9.95 0.86
C LEU A 69 0.59 11.12 0.90
N PRO A 70 -0.65 10.95 0.42
CA PRO A 70 -1.64 12.01 0.48
C PRO A 70 -2.00 12.33 1.94
N SER A 71 -2.53 13.53 2.19
CA SER A 71 -3.07 13.87 3.50
C SER A 71 -4.21 12.92 3.88
N GLU A 72 -4.49 12.80 5.19
CA GLU A 72 -5.53 11.91 5.71
C GLU A 72 -6.90 12.18 5.06
N VAL A 73 -7.29 13.45 4.94
CA VAL A 73 -8.55 13.89 4.32
C VAL A 73 -8.65 13.42 2.86
N ILE A 74 -7.57 13.56 2.10
CA ILE A 74 -7.52 13.15 0.68
C ILE A 74 -7.56 11.63 0.56
N SER A 75 -6.79 10.93 1.39
CA SER A 75 -6.74 9.47 1.44
C SER A 75 -8.12 8.86 1.74
N LEU A 76 -8.86 9.43 2.70
CA LEU A 76 -10.23 9.02 3.03
C LEU A 76 -11.21 9.27 1.87
N ALA A 77 -11.05 10.38 1.15
CA ALA A 77 -11.88 10.71 0.00
C ALA A 77 -11.71 9.68 -1.13
N PHE A 78 -10.48 9.31 -1.47
CA PHE A 78 -10.20 8.30 -2.49
C PHE A 78 -10.75 6.91 -2.13
N TYR A 79 -10.63 6.53 -0.86
CA TYR A 79 -11.16 5.25 -0.37
C TYR A 79 -12.68 5.19 -0.48
N ARG A 80 -13.37 6.27 -0.08
CA ARG A 80 -14.82 6.36 -0.15
C ARG A 80 -15.33 6.29 -1.58
N GLN A 81 -14.67 6.98 -2.51
CA GLN A 81 -15.04 6.95 -3.93
C GLN A 81 -14.85 5.55 -4.54
N SER A 82 -13.76 4.86 -4.19
CA SER A 82 -13.48 3.49 -4.64
C SER A 82 -14.41 2.45 -4.01
N SER A 83 -14.80 2.63 -2.75
CA SER A 83 -15.73 1.74 -2.03
C SER A 83 -17.20 1.91 -2.46
N PHE A 84 -17.59 3.11 -2.89
CA PHE A 84 -18.96 3.38 -3.34
C PHE A 84 -19.30 2.69 -4.66
N VAL A 85 -18.31 2.46 -5.53
CA VAL A 85 -18.51 1.78 -6.83
C VAL A 85 -18.80 0.28 -6.65
N ILE A 86 -18.39 -0.34 -5.52
CA ILE A 86 -18.53 -1.79 -5.32
C ILE A 86 -19.86 -2.17 -4.62
N LYS A 87 -20.62 -1.21 -4.06
CA LYS A 87 -21.90 -1.47 -3.36
C LYS A 87 -23.16 -1.39 -4.23
N LEU A 88 -23.05 -1.63 -5.53
CA LEU A 88 -24.20 -1.70 -6.45
C LEU A 88 -24.46 -3.14 -6.91
N TYR A 89 -24.65 -4.09 -6.00
CA TYR A 89 -25.25 -5.40 -6.27
C TYR A 89 -26.01 -5.91 -5.04
#